data_AF-A0A838YGJ2-F1
#
_entry.id   AF-A0A838YGJ2-F1
#
_cell.length_a   1.000
_cell.length_b   1.000
_cell.length_c   1.000
_cell.angle_alpha   90.00
_cell.angle_beta   90.00
_cell.angle_gamma   90.00
#
_symmetry.space_group_name_H-M   'P 1'
#
loop_
_entity.id
_entity.type
_entity.pdbx_description
1 polymer ?
#
loop_
_entity_poly.entity_id
_entity_poly.type
_entity_poly.pdbx_seq_one_letter_code
_entity_poly.pdbx_strand_id
1 'polypeptide(L)'
;MSEHDIVPATLKDTINYKVVAGIIGGIVLYNILTNFVFDEITADFSGYVLTMTVYFSVGVASLLVVKHHYGTIVFRKAYTALAIAYFSIFAAEVIYFVYDYILLLDPYPSPADPFYFALYPFTIIHLILNIKFFKPKIFNVEKIPYILFPTGIIAAYVILSLQELEEPNFDFWYGLIFVVDLQLLYLLLYLELEFSERDFWE
;
A
#
# COMPACT_ATOMS: atom_id res chain seq x y z
N MET A 1 5.85 -45.13 1.48
CA MET A 1 6.22 -43.72 1.22
C MET A 1 4.96 -43.03 0.75
N SER A 2 4.46 -42.07 1.54
CA SER A 2 3.22 -41.35 1.24
C SER A 2 3.44 -40.38 0.08
N GLU A 3 2.48 -40.38 -0.84
CA GLU A 3 2.41 -39.64 -2.10
C GLU A 3 2.10 -38.13 -1.90
N HIS A 4 2.56 -37.55 -0.79
CA HIS A 4 2.34 -36.15 -0.44
C HIS A 4 3.68 -35.45 -0.36
N ASP A 5 4.03 -34.74 -1.44
CA ASP A 5 4.90 -33.53 -1.50
C ASP A 5 5.54 -33.38 -2.89
N ILE A 6 4.72 -33.42 -3.94
CA ILE A 6 5.14 -32.88 -5.24
C ILE A 6 4.34 -31.60 -5.44
N VAL A 7 4.95 -30.46 -5.09
CA VAL A 7 4.42 -29.14 -5.44
C VAL A 7 4.23 -29.12 -6.96
N PRO A 8 3.00 -28.88 -7.48
CA PRO A 8 2.76 -28.88 -8.91
C PRO A 8 3.69 -27.88 -9.60
N ALA A 9 4.44 -28.35 -10.61
CA ALA A 9 5.33 -27.50 -11.41
C ALA A 9 4.61 -26.32 -12.10
N THR A 10 3.27 -26.36 -12.13
CA THR A 10 2.38 -25.30 -12.61
C THR A 10 2.26 -24.07 -11.71
N LEU A 11 2.84 -24.06 -10.50
CA LEU A 11 2.92 -22.86 -9.65
C LEU A 11 4.14 -21.97 -9.94
N LYS A 12 5.02 -22.34 -10.88
CA LYS A 12 6.07 -21.45 -11.41
C LYS A 12 5.45 -20.49 -12.43
N ASP A 13 4.69 -19.51 -11.94
CA ASP A 13 4.34 -18.36 -12.78
C ASP A 13 5.60 -17.53 -13.02
N THR A 14 6.09 -17.54 -14.26
CA THR A 14 7.19 -16.66 -14.66
C THR A 14 6.66 -15.24 -14.77
N ILE A 15 7.28 -14.30 -14.06
CA ILE A 15 6.97 -12.87 -14.18
C ILE A 15 7.01 -12.49 -15.67
N ASN A 16 5.89 -11.96 -16.18
CA ASN A 16 5.83 -11.49 -17.56
C ASN A 16 6.52 -10.13 -17.66
N TYR A 17 7.81 -10.14 -18.01
CA TYR A 17 8.61 -8.92 -18.16
C TYR A 17 8.03 -7.91 -19.15
N LYS A 18 7.18 -8.33 -20.10
CA LYS A 18 6.49 -7.38 -21.01
C LYS A 18 5.45 -6.55 -20.26
N VAL A 19 4.74 -7.16 -19.30
CA VAL A 19 3.79 -6.45 -18.44
C VAL A 19 4.55 -5.47 -17.54
N VAL A 20 5.63 -5.93 -16.91
CA VAL A 20 6.48 -5.07 -16.05
C VAL A 20 7.05 -3.89 -16.85
N ALA A 21 7.63 -4.14 -18.03
CA ALA A 21 8.11 -3.09 -18.92
C ALA A 21 7.00 -2.14 -19.37
N GLY A 22 5.78 -2.65 -19.58
CA GLY A 22 4.61 -1.83 -19.88
C GLY A 22 4.22 -0.90 -18.72
N ILE A 23 4.24 -1.40 -17.48
CA ILE A 23 3.97 -0.59 -16.28
C ILE A 23 5.04 0.52 -16.14
N ILE A 24 6.32 0.15 -16.20
CA ILE A 24 7.43 1.11 -16.08
C ILE A 24 7.37 2.14 -17.21
N GLY A 25 7.17 1.69 -18.46
CA GLY A 25 7.04 2.55 -19.62
C GLY A 25 5.85 3.51 -19.50
N GLY A 26 4.72 3.04 -18.99
CA GLY A 26 3.56 3.87 -18.70
C GLY A 26 3.85 4.95 -17.65
N ILE A 27 4.54 4.60 -16.56
CA ILE A 27 4.94 5.56 -15.52
C ILE A 27 5.88 6.63 -16.10
N VAL A 28 6.89 6.23 -16.86
CA VAL A 28 7.84 7.16 -17.50
C VAL A 28 7.13 8.07 -18.49
N LEU A 29 6.26 7.51 -19.33
CA LEU A 29 5.49 8.29 -20.29
C LEU A 29 4.57 9.29 -19.59
N TYR A 30 3.84 8.86 -18.56
CA TYR A 30 2.99 9.74 -17.77
C TYR A 30 3.80 10.89 -17.18
N ASN A 31 4.96 10.62 -16.57
CA ASN A 31 5.84 11.66 -16.05
C ASN A 31 6.32 12.64 -17.13
N ILE A 32 6.66 12.17 -18.32
CA ILE A 32 7.03 13.05 -19.44
C ILE A 32 5.85 13.93 -19.85
N LEU A 33 4.65 13.36 -19.97
CA LEU A 33 3.45 14.11 -20.33
C LEU A 33 3.14 15.19 -19.29
N THR A 34 3.14 14.84 -18.01
CA THR A 34 2.85 15.76 -16.90
C THR A 34 3.86 16.91 -16.83
N ASN A 35 5.17 16.65 -17.02
CA ASN A 35 6.20 17.67 -16.82
C ASN A 35 6.49 18.52 -18.08
N PHE A 36 6.19 18.04 -19.28
CA PHE A 36 6.60 18.71 -20.53
C PHE A 36 5.46 19.01 -21.50
N VAL A 37 4.28 18.40 -21.33
CA VAL A 37 3.18 18.49 -22.31
C VAL A 37 1.92 19.09 -21.69
N PHE A 38 1.54 18.65 -20.50
CA PHE A 38 0.35 19.15 -19.82
C PHE A 38 0.59 20.52 -19.20
N ASP A 39 -0.43 21.38 -19.24
CA ASP A 39 -0.48 22.55 -18.37
C ASP A 39 -0.79 22.13 -16.92
N GLU A 40 -0.60 23.05 -15.98
CA GLU A 40 -0.75 22.80 -14.53
C GLU A 40 -2.13 22.24 -14.18
N ILE A 41 -3.19 22.83 -14.74
CA ILE A 41 -4.58 22.41 -14.49
C ILE A 41 -4.82 20.98 -15.00
N THR A 42 -4.35 20.68 -16.22
CA THR A 42 -4.48 19.36 -16.83
C THR A 42 -3.65 18.33 -16.08
N ALA A 43 -2.44 18.70 -15.65
CA ALA A 43 -1.54 17.86 -14.86
C ALA A 43 -2.20 17.45 -13.55
N ASP A 44 -2.71 18.40 -12.76
CA ASP A 44 -3.35 18.15 -11.47
C ASP A 44 -4.60 17.28 -11.61
N PHE A 45 -5.49 17.64 -12.55
CA PHE A 45 -6.68 16.86 -12.84
C PHE A 45 -6.34 15.42 -13.28
N SER A 46 -5.34 15.27 -14.15
CA SER A 46 -4.89 13.94 -14.59
C SER A 46 -4.29 13.11 -13.45
N GLY A 47 -3.64 13.76 -12.49
CA GLY A 47 -3.14 13.16 -11.26
C GLY A 47 -4.26 12.54 -10.44
N TYR A 48 -5.30 13.30 -10.15
CA TYR A 48 -6.49 12.82 -9.44
C TYR A 48 -7.17 11.65 -10.15
N VAL A 49 -7.36 11.75 -11.48
CA VAL A 49 -7.98 10.67 -12.24
C VAL A 49 -7.13 9.39 -12.19
N LEU A 50 -5.80 9.54 -12.28
CA LEU A 50 -4.89 8.40 -12.22
C LEU A 50 -4.91 7.73 -10.85
N THR A 51 -4.76 8.48 -9.76
CA THR A 51 -4.76 7.93 -8.38
C THR A 51 -6.07 7.21 -8.08
N MET A 52 -7.20 7.85 -8.34
CA MET A 52 -8.52 7.24 -8.18
C MET A 52 -8.69 5.97 -9.01
N THR A 53 -8.25 5.97 -10.27
CA THR A 53 -8.33 4.80 -11.15
C THR A 53 -7.50 3.65 -10.63
N VAL A 54 -6.29 3.92 -10.13
CA VAL A 54 -5.41 2.90 -9.53
C VAL A 54 -6.09 2.29 -8.29
N TYR A 55 -6.55 3.11 -7.34
CA TYR A 55 -7.16 2.61 -6.12
C TYR A 55 -8.44 1.83 -6.40
N PHE A 56 -9.30 2.33 -7.29
CA PHE A 56 -10.49 1.61 -7.72
C PHE A 56 -10.15 0.27 -8.37
N SER A 57 -9.16 0.25 -9.27
CA SER A 57 -8.73 -0.97 -9.96
C SER A 57 -8.21 -2.03 -8.98
N VAL A 58 -7.41 -1.63 -7.98
CA VAL A 58 -6.92 -2.54 -6.94
C VAL A 58 -8.06 -3.04 -6.06
N GLY A 59 -9.02 -2.18 -5.68
CA GLY A 59 -10.21 -2.58 -4.94
C GLY A 59 -11.05 -3.62 -5.70
N VAL A 60 -11.29 -3.39 -7.00
CA VAL A 60 -12.01 -4.33 -7.87
C VAL A 60 -11.24 -5.64 -8.03
N ALA A 61 -9.94 -5.59 -8.33
CA ALA A 61 -9.10 -6.77 -8.46
C ALA A 61 -9.12 -7.61 -7.17
N SER A 62 -9.07 -6.95 -6.00
CA SER A 62 -9.18 -7.62 -4.70
C SER A 62 -10.51 -8.35 -4.54
N LEU A 63 -11.63 -7.75 -4.94
CA LEU A 63 -12.94 -8.43 -4.94
C LEU A 63 -13.01 -9.60 -5.92
N LEU A 64 -12.35 -9.50 -7.09
CA LEU A 64 -12.27 -10.61 -8.03
C LEU A 64 -11.52 -11.80 -7.41
N VAL A 65 -10.43 -11.55 -6.68
CA VAL A 65 -9.70 -12.59 -5.94
C VAL A 65 -10.60 -13.22 -4.86
N VAL A 66 -11.34 -12.41 -4.09
CA VAL A 66 -12.33 -12.88 -3.10
C VAL A 66 -13.35 -13.82 -3.75
N LYS A 67 -13.88 -13.45 -4.91
CA LYS A 67 -14.87 -14.25 -5.63
C LYS A 67 -14.28 -15.56 -6.14
N HIS A 68 -13.06 -15.54 -6.67
CA HIS A 68 -12.39 -16.73 -7.18
C HIS A 68 -12.03 -17.72 -6.06
N HIS A 69 -11.59 -17.21 -4.90
CA HIS A 69 -11.10 -18.00 -3.78
C HIS A 69 -12.14 -18.17 -2.66
N TYR A 70 -13.43 -18.14 -2.99
CA TYR A 70 -14.53 -18.15 -2.01
C TYR A 70 -14.50 -19.36 -1.05
N GLY A 71 -13.94 -20.50 -1.50
CA GLY A 71 -13.78 -21.71 -0.70
C GLY A 71 -12.67 -21.66 0.37
N THR A 72 -11.79 -20.66 0.33
CA THR A 72 -10.69 -20.50 1.28
C THR A 72 -10.96 -19.38 2.27
N ILE A 73 -11.08 -19.71 3.55
CA ILE A 73 -11.48 -18.73 4.59
C ILE A 73 -10.41 -17.63 4.74
N VAL A 74 -9.12 -17.98 4.66
CA VAL A 74 -8.01 -17.06 4.89
C VAL A 74 -7.88 -16.05 3.74
N PHE A 75 -7.71 -16.51 2.50
CA PHE A 75 -7.61 -15.63 1.33
C PHE A 75 -8.85 -14.76 1.17
N ARG A 76 -10.06 -15.31 1.36
CA ARG A 76 -11.28 -14.52 1.32
C ARG A 76 -11.24 -13.34 2.28
N LYS A 77 -10.92 -13.59 3.56
CA LYS A 77 -10.86 -12.53 4.58
C LYS A 77 -9.74 -11.52 4.29
N ALA A 78 -8.55 -11.99 3.91
CA ALA A 78 -7.42 -11.14 3.59
C ALA A 78 -7.75 -10.18 2.42
N TYR A 79 -8.23 -10.70 1.30
CA TYR A 79 -8.55 -9.87 0.13
C TYR A 79 -9.83 -9.04 0.29
N THR A 80 -10.74 -9.43 1.21
CA THR A 80 -11.86 -8.57 1.60
C THR A 80 -11.37 -7.34 2.36
N ALA A 81 -10.43 -7.52 3.29
CA ALA A 81 -9.79 -6.40 3.98
C ALA A 81 -9.04 -5.50 2.99
N LEU A 82 -8.29 -6.07 2.04
CA LEU A 82 -7.63 -5.29 0.99
C LEU A 82 -8.62 -4.49 0.13
N ALA A 83 -9.72 -5.11 -0.28
CA ALA A 83 -10.76 -4.41 -1.03
C ALA A 83 -11.33 -3.22 -0.24
N ILE A 84 -11.64 -3.41 1.06
CA ILE A 84 -12.12 -2.33 1.91
C ILE A 84 -11.07 -1.22 2.00
N ALA A 85 -9.81 -1.55 2.23
CA ALA A 85 -8.72 -0.58 2.30
C ALA A 85 -8.64 0.30 1.03
N TYR A 86 -8.65 -0.32 -0.14
CA TYR A 86 -8.53 0.38 -1.42
C TYR A 86 -9.79 1.14 -1.83
N PHE A 87 -10.99 0.64 -1.49
CA PHE A 87 -12.22 1.42 -1.68
C PHE A 87 -12.33 2.57 -0.69
N SER A 88 -11.80 2.45 0.52
CA SER A 88 -11.71 3.56 1.47
C SER A 88 -10.83 4.68 0.93
N ILE A 89 -9.59 4.40 0.50
CA ILE A 89 -8.75 5.45 -0.08
C ILE A 89 -9.34 6.02 -1.38
N PHE A 90 -9.97 5.19 -2.22
CA PHE A 90 -10.71 5.71 -3.39
C PHE A 90 -11.81 6.70 -2.98
N ALA A 91 -12.61 6.38 -1.96
CA ALA A 91 -13.62 7.30 -1.44
C ALA A 91 -12.99 8.58 -0.88
N ALA A 92 -11.85 8.47 -0.20
CA ALA A 92 -11.09 9.60 0.32
C ALA A 92 -10.66 10.55 -0.80
N GLU A 93 -10.06 10.02 -1.87
CA GLU A 93 -9.63 10.79 -3.04
C GLU A 93 -10.80 11.47 -3.74
N VAL A 94 -11.94 10.78 -3.88
CA VAL A 94 -13.16 11.38 -4.46
C VAL A 94 -13.64 12.55 -3.61
N ILE A 95 -13.68 12.41 -2.29
CA ILE A 95 -14.06 13.50 -1.38
C ILE A 95 -13.07 14.65 -1.51
N TYR A 96 -11.77 14.36 -1.46
CA TYR A 96 -10.71 15.37 -1.56
C TYR A 96 -10.80 16.15 -2.86
N PHE A 97 -10.94 15.45 -4.00
CA PHE A 97 -11.13 16.06 -5.31
C PHE A 97 -12.37 16.93 -5.41
N VAL A 98 -13.50 16.52 -4.82
CA VAL A 98 -14.71 17.36 -4.79
C VAL A 98 -14.45 18.65 -4.02
N TYR A 99 -13.78 18.59 -2.87
CA TYR A 99 -13.51 19.77 -2.06
C TYR A 99 -12.51 20.71 -2.74
N ASP A 100 -11.39 20.18 -3.18
CA ASP A 100 -10.31 20.95 -3.78
C ASP A 100 -10.71 21.48 -5.17
N TYR A 101 -11.11 20.59 -6.08
CA TYR A 101 -11.25 20.93 -7.50
C TYR A 101 -12.65 21.43 -7.89
N ILE A 102 -13.71 20.99 -7.20
CA ILE A 102 -15.09 21.40 -7.52
C ILE A 102 -15.54 22.55 -6.62
N LEU A 103 -15.33 22.43 -5.31
CA LEU A 103 -15.76 23.43 -4.33
C LEU A 103 -14.74 24.55 -4.14
N LEU A 104 -13.49 24.36 -4.60
CA LEU A 104 -12.38 25.32 -4.44
C LEU A 104 -12.16 25.69 -2.96
N LEU A 105 -12.25 24.69 -2.10
CA LEU A 105 -12.03 24.80 -0.66
C LEU A 105 -10.76 24.06 -0.29
N ASP A 106 -9.96 24.64 0.60
CA ASP A 106 -8.86 23.92 1.23
C ASP A 106 -9.43 22.70 1.97
N PRO A 107 -9.08 21.48 1.52
CA PRO A 107 -9.61 20.27 2.11
C PRO A 107 -8.91 19.93 3.43
N TYR A 108 -7.95 20.70 3.95
CA TYR A 108 -7.24 20.39 5.20
C TYR A 108 -7.77 21.20 6.41
N PRO A 109 -8.12 20.55 7.55
CA PRO A 109 -8.28 19.11 7.77
C PRO A 109 -9.50 18.53 7.05
N SER A 110 -9.40 17.28 6.58
CA SER A 110 -10.31 16.77 5.56
C SER A 110 -11.45 15.92 6.11
N PRO A 111 -12.69 16.09 5.62
CA PRO A 111 -13.73 15.09 5.83
C PRO A 111 -13.35 13.73 5.20
N ALA A 112 -12.35 13.68 4.32
CA ALA A 112 -11.76 12.45 3.78
C ALA A 112 -10.86 11.71 4.77
N ASP A 113 -10.36 12.36 5.83
CA ASP A 113 -9.34 11.81 6.75
C ASP A 113 -9.71 10.44 7.34
N PRO A 114 -10.95 10.18 7.82
CA PRO A 114 -11.31 8.86 8.34
C PRO A 114 -11.16 7.74 7.29
N PHE A 115 -11.33 8.06 6.01
CA PHE A 115 -11.18 7.12 4.91
C PHE A 115 -9.71 6.87 4.56
N TYR A 116 -8.87 7.92 4.61
CA TYR A 116 -7.42 7.75 4.53
C TYR A 116 -6.90 6.89 5.69
N PHE A 117 -7.37 7.14 6.91
CA PHE A 117 -7.00 6.33 8.07
C PHE A 117 -7.48 4.89 7.98
N ALA A 118 -8.61 4.62 7.33
CA ALA A 118 -9.11 3.25 7.15
C ALA A 118 -8.19 2.39 6.28
N LEU A 119 -7.41 2.98 5.36
CA LEU A 119 -6.43 2.25 4.55
C LEU A 119 -5.49 1.39 5.41
N TYR A 120 -4.93 1.97 6.46
CA TYR A 120 -3.90 1.35 7.28
C TYR A 120 -4.36 0.09 8.01
N PRO A 121 -5.38 0.12 8.91
CA PRO A 121 -5.80 -1.06 9.64
C PRO A 121 -6.28 -2.18 8.71
N PHE A 122 -6.97 -1.85 7.61
CA PHE A 122 -7.44 -2.88 6.67
C PHE A 122 -6.30 -3.50 5.86
N THR A 123 -5.30 -2.72 5.44
CA THR A 123 -4.10 -3.26 4.78
C THR A 123 -3.27 -4.09 5.77
N ILE A 124 -3.12 -3.63 7.01
CA ILE A 124 -2.47 -4.39 8.08
C ILE A 124 -3.19 -5.73 8.33
N ILE A 125 -4.53 -5.73 8.38
CA ILE A 125 -5.32 -6.96 8.51
C ILE A 125 -5.06 -7.91 7.33
N HIS A 126 -5.02 -7.39 6.10
CA HIS A 126 -4.68 -8.18 4.91
C HIS A 126 -3.32 -8.88 5.07
N LEU A 127 -2.27 -8.11 5.38
CA LEU A 127 -0.91 -8.62 5.53
C LEU A 127 -0.78 -9.62 6.69
N ILE A 128 -1.36 -9.32 7.86
CA ILE A 128 -1.33 -10.22 9.02
C ILE A 128 -1.99 -11.56 8.69
N LEU A 129 -3.12 -11.55 7.96
CA LEU A 129 -3.81 -12.79 7.58
C LEU A 129 -2.99 -13.61 6.58
N ASN A 130 -2.28 -12.97 5.65
CA ASN A 130 -1.35 -13.65 4.76
C ASN A 130 -0.16 -14.22 5.56
N ILE A 131 0.54 -13.41 6.35
CA ILE A 131 1.73 -13.83 7.13
C ILE A 131 1.44 -14.98 8.10
N LYS A 132 0.32 -14.92 8.83
CA LYS A 132 -0.04 -15.97 9.81
C LYS A 132 -0.20 -17.35 9.17
N PHE A 133 -0.52 -17.40 7.87
CA PHE A 133 -0.62 -18.66 7.14
C PHE A 133 0.75 -19.31 6.93
N PHE A 134 1.82 -18.54 6.77
CA PHE A 134 3.14 -19.01 6.35
C PHE A 134 4.16 -19.29 7.49
N LYS A 135 3.73 -19.36 8.77
CA LYS A 135 4.57 -19.71 9.96
C LYS A 135 6.06 -19.26 9.88
N PRO A 136 6.34 -17.98 10.17
CA PRO A 136 7.68 -17.41 10.08
C PRO A 136 8.77 -18.15 10.89
N LYS A 137 9.91 -18.46 10.27
CA LYS A 137 11.18 -18.74 10.99
C LYS A 137 12.13 -17.55 10.81
N ILE A 138 12.00 -16.53 11.66
CA ILE A 138 12.87 -15.35 11.63
C ILE A 138 14.09 -15.59 12.54
N PHE A 139 15.31 -15.57 11.99
CA PHE A 139 16.52 -15.68 12.78
C PHE A 139 16.84 -14.38 13.52
N ASN A 140 17.53 -14.45 14.66
CA ASN A 140 17.71 -13.29 15.55
C ASN A 140 18.56 -12.15 14.97
N VAL A 141 19.43 -12.42 14.00
CA VAL A 141 20.35 -11.43 13.40
C VAL A 141 19.66 -10.63 12.29
N GLU A 142 18.73 -11.26 11.57
CA GLU A 142 17.94 -10.63 10.51
C GLU A 142 16.96 -9.58 11.05
N LYS A 143 16.73 -9.56 12.37
CA LYS A 143 15.81 -8.62 13.04
C LYS A 143 16.32 -7.18 13.12
N ILE A 144 17.63 -6.95 12.95
CA ILE A 144 18.25 -5.65 13.19
C ILE A 144 17.75 -4.58 12.20
N PRO A 145 17.75 -4.81 10.86
CA PRO A 145 17.17 -3.86 9.91
C PRO A 145 15.69 -3.56 10.17
N TYR A 146 14.92 -4.54 10.66
CA TYR A 146 13.48 -4.40 10.93
C TYR A 146 13.16 -3.39 12.03
N ILE A 147 14.11 -3.16 12.93
CA ILE A 147 13.96 -2.18 14.00
C ILE A 147 14.63 -0.87 13.59
N LEU A 148 15.88 -0.95 13.11
CA LEU A 148 16.68 0.24 12.83
C LEU A 148 16.09 1.12 11.72
N PHE A 149 15.55 0.53 10.65
CA PHE A 149 15.04 1.31 9.52
C PHE A 149 13.74 2.08 9.88
N PRO A 150 12.68 1.43 10.41
CA PRO A 150 11.52 2.13 10.95
C PRO A 150 11.85 3.19 12.01
N THR A 151 12.67 2.82 13.00
CA THR A 151 13.05 3.77 14.06
C THR A 151 13.84 4.95 13.51
N GLY A 152 14.72 4.72 12.54
CA GLY A 152 15.48 5.77 11.86
C GLY A 152 14.60 6.76 11.12
N ILE A 153 13.59 6.28 10.38
CA ILE A 153 12.65 7.15 9.66
C ILE A 153 11.78 7.96 10.64
N ILE A 154 11.27 7.32 11.70
CA ILE A 154 10.48 8.03 12.72
C ILE A 154 11.36 9.09 13.41
N ALA A 155 12.59 8.77 13.77
CA ALA A 155 13.51 9.73 14.38
C ALA A 155 13.83 10.89 13.42
N ALA A 156 14.06 10.61 12.15
CA ALA A 156 14.29 11.64 11.13
C ALA A 156 13.07 12.56 10.99
N TYR A 157 11.85 12.02 10.93
CA TYR A 157 10.63 12.81 10.92
C TYR A 157 10.54 13.69 12.18
N VAL A 158 10.74 13.13 13.37
CA VAL A 158 10.66 13.90 14.62
C VAL A 158 11.67 15.05 14.65
N ILE A 159 12.92 14.80 14.25
CA ILE A 159 13.96 15.84 14.24
C ILE A 159 13.63 16.94 13.21
N LEU A 160 13.31 16.57 11.98
CA LEU A 160 13.04 17.53 10.91
C LEU A 160 11.76 18.34 11.18
N SER A 161 10.70 17.68 11.63
CA SER A 161 9.42 18.35 11.94
C SER A 161 9.55 19.28 13.13
N LEU A 162 10.31 18.93 14.18
CA LEU A 162 10.53 19.84 15.31
C LEU A 162 11.45 21.02 14.97
N GLN A 163 12.34 20.87 13.98
CA GLN A 163 13.14 21.99 13.47
C GLN A 163 12.28 23.00 12.71
N GLU A 164 11.28 22.53 11.96
CA GLU A 164 10.39 23.37 11.16
C GLU A 164 9.26 23.99 12.01
N LEU A 165 8.61 23.19 12.86
CA LEU A 165 7.42 23.59 13.60
C LEU A 165 7.72 24.28 14.93
N GLU A 166 8.98 24.22 15.40
CA GLU A 166 9.49 24.67 16.70
C GLU A 166 8.86 23.97 17.94
N GLU A 167 7.61 23.54 17.86
CA GLU A 167 6.86 22.82 18.90
C GLU A 167 5.95 21.72 18.31
N PRO A 168 5.64 20.65 19.08
CA PRO A 168 4.78 19.55 18.63
C PRO A 168 3.30 19.95 18.64
N ASN A 169 2.89 20.66 17.59
CA ASN A 169 1.51 21.12 17.35
C ASN A 169 0.63 20.02 16.69
N PHE A 170 -0.58 20.39 16.26
CA PHE A 170 -1.50 19.43 15.60
C PHE A 170 -0.87 18.78 14.36
N ASP A 171 -0.22 19.55 13.49
CA ASP A 171 0.37 19.04 12.25
C ASP A 171 1.49 18.03 12.53
N PHE A 172 2.29 18.27 13.58
CA PHE A 172 3.29 17.31 14.05
C PHE A 172 2.66 15.94 14.37
N TRP A 173 1.60 15.93 15.18
CA TRP A 173 0.94 14.69 15.61
C TRP A 173 0.15 14.03 14.48
N TYR A 174 -0.53 14.82 13.66
CA TYR A 174 -1.27 14.34 12.50
C TYR A 174 -0.32 13.64 11.52
N GLY A 175 0.79 14.29 11.14
CA GLY A 175 1.80 13.68 10.27
C GLY A 175 2.49 12.45 10.88
N LEU A 176 2.71 12.44 12.20
CA LEU A 176 3.35 11.31 12.89
C LEU A 176 2.55 10.01 12.72
N ILE A 177 1.21 10.09 12.71
CA ILE A 177 0.34 8.92 12.52
C ILE A 177 0.64 8.25 11.18
N PHE A 178 0.68 9.02 10.08
CA PHE A 178 0.98 8.50 8.75
C PHE A 178 2.38 7.88 8.68
N VAL A 179 3.38 8.52 9.28
CA VAL A 179 4.75 8.00 9.31
C VAL A 179 4.82 6.66 10.03
N VAL A 180 4.21 6.55 11.21
CA VAL A 180 4.18 5.32 12.02
C VAL A 180 3.44 4.21 11.28
N ASP A 181 2.27 4.51 10.72
CA ASP A 181 1.46 3.52 10.03
C ASP A 181 2.15 2.99 8.76
N LEU A 182 2.83 3.87 8.00
CA LEU A 182 3.67 3.46 6.86
C LEU A 182 4.85 2.58 7.28
N GLN A 183 5.48 2.88 8.42
CA GLN A 183 6.57 2.04 8.94
C GLN A 183 6.07 0.65 9.36
N LEU A 184 4.90 0.57 9.98
CA LEU A 184 4.27 -0.69 10.32
C LEU A 184 3.91 -1.49 9.07
N LEU A 185 3.38 -0.82 8.04
CA LEU A 185 3.07 -1.44 6.76
C LEU A 185 4.33 -1.99 6.07
N TYR A 186 5.41 -1.20 6.03
CA TYR A 186 6.71 -1.62 5.49
C TYR A 186 7.23 -2.88 6.18
N LEU A 187 7.18 -2.91 7.52
CA LEU A 187 7.62 -4.06 8.30
C LEU A 187 6.83 -5.32 7.92
N LEU A 188 5.49 -5.21 7.82
CA LEU A 188 4.64 -6.35 7.48
C LEU A 188 4.84 -6.81 6.03
N LEU A 189 4.99 -5.90 5.08
CA LEU A 189 5.26 -6.23 3.68
C LEU A 189 6.60 -6.94 3.54
N TYR A 190 7.64 -6.44 4.20
CA TYR A 190 8.94 -7.08 4.19
C TYR A 190 8.87 -8.52 4.73
N LEU A 191 8.18 -8.71 5.86
CA LEU A 191 7.98 -10.04 6.43
C LEU A 191 7.29 -10.97 5.41
N GLU A 192 6.23 -10.50 4.74
CA GLU A 192 5.54 -11.26 3.70
C GLU A 192 6.48 -11.68 2.54
N LEU A 193 7.33 -10.77 2.06
CA LEU A 193 8.30 -11.05 0.99
C LEU A 193 9.34 -12.09 1.41
N GLU A 194 9.88 -11.96 2.62
CA GLU A 194 10.88 -12.89 3.16
C GLU A 194 10.32 -14.32 3.30
N PHE A 195 9.00 -14.48 3.53
CA PHE A 195 8.35 -15.79 3.51
C PHE A 195 8.18 -16.34 2.09
N SER A 196 7.79 -15.49 1.14
CA SER A 196 7.59 -15.92 -0.25
C SER A 196 8.87 -16.45 -0.89
N GLU A 197 10.06 -15.94 -0.51
CA GLU A 197 11.32 -16.41 -1.06
C GLU A 197 11.80 -17.72 -0.42
N ARG A 198 11.56 -17.95 0.88
CA ARG A 198 12.11 -19.12 1.59
C ARG A 198 11.37 -20.42 1.28
N ASP A 199 10.04 -20.38 1.13
CA ASP A 199 9.25 -21.55 0.73
C ASP A 199 9.48 -21.96 -0.75
N PHE A 200 10.20 -21.14 -1.53
CA PHE A 200 10.53 -21.44 -2.93
C PHE A 200 11.81 -22.28 -3.10
N TRP A 201 12.65 -22.34 -2.07
CA TRP A 201 13.96 -23.02 -2.12
C TRP A 201 14.10 -24.22 -1.18
N GLU A 202 13.13 -24.48 -0.30
CA GLU A 202 13.00 -25.71 0.50
C GLU A 202 12.00 -26.68 -0.14
#